data_AF-A0A442SEI2-F1
#
_entry.id   AF-A0A442SEI2-F1
#
_cell.length_a   1.000
_cell.length_b   1.000
_cell.length_c   1.000
_cell.angle_alpha   90.00
_cell.angle_beta   90.00
_cell.angle_gamma   90.00
#
_symmetry.space_group_name_H-M   'P 1'
#
loop_
_entity.id
_entity.type
_entity.pdbx_description
1 polymer ?
#
loop_
_entity_poly.entity_id
_entity_poly.type
_entity_poly.pdbx_seq_one_letter_code
_entity_poly.pdbx_strand_id
1 'polypeptide(L)' 'CASANHAIASAVDQIKLGRADVMVSGGSDAPFAWGVLKAWEAMRVLSPDTCRPFSADRKGLVLGEGAGMAVLESY' A
#
# COMPACT_ATOMS: atom_id res chain seq x y z
N CYS A 1 -1.56 -4.57 0.19
CA CYS A 1 -1.44 -3.56 -0.89
C CYS A 1 -2.52 -2.48 -0.85
N ALA A 2 -3.82 -2.81 -0.80
CA ALA A 2 -4.87 -1.79 -0.88
C ALA A 2 -5.19 -1.06 0.44
N SER A 3 -4.56 -1.44 1.56
CA SER A 3 -4.93 -0.96 2.89
C SER A 3 -4.84 0.57 3.05
N ALA A 4 -3.80 1.22 2.51
CA ALA A 4 -3.68 2.67 2.55
C ALA A 4 -4.79 3.36 1.73
N ASN A 5 -5.12 2.84 0.54
CA ASN A 5 -6.23 3.34 -0.27
C ASN A 5 -7.57 3.17 0.46
N HIS A 6 -7.76 2.04 1.14
CA HIS A 6 -8.95 1.80 1.95
C HIS A 6 -9.04 2.77 3.12
N ALA A 7 -7.95 2.99 3.85
CA ALA A 7 -7.91 3.96 4.94
C ALA A 7 -8.26 5.38 4.45
N ILE A 8 -7.76 5.78 3.28
CA ILE A 8 -8.08 7.07 2.65
C ILE A 8 -9.57 7.12 2.29
N ALA A 9 -10.11 6.08 1.65
CA ALA A 9 -11.53 6.02 1.30
C ALA A 9 -12.44 6.08 2.54
N SER A 10 -12.10 5.33 3.59
CA SER A 10 -12.84 5.36 4.85
C SER A 10 -12.80 6.73 5.52
N ALA A 11 -11.65 7.42 5.49
CA ALA A 11 -11.54 8.77 6.03
C ALA A 11 -12.39 9.78 5.23
N VAL A 12 -12.39 9.68 3.90
CA VAL A 12 -13.28 10.47 3.03
C VAL A 12 -14.75 10.21 3.38
N ASP A 13 -15.15 8.96 3.62
CA ASP A 13 -16.52 8.62 4.00
C ASP A 13 -16.91 9.21 5.36
N GLN A 14 -16.02 9.16 6.36
CA GLN A 14 -16.30 9.79 7.67
C GLN A 14 -16.54 11.30 7.52
N ILE A 15 -15.71 11.98 6.72
CA ILE A 15 -15.83 13.42 6.50
C ILE A 15 -17.14 13.74 5.75
N LYS A 16 -17.42 13.03 4.65
CA LYS A 16 -18.64 13.23 3.85
C LYS A 16 -19.93 12.97 4.63
N LEU A 17 -19.90 12.04 5.59
CA LEU A 17 -21.04 11.72 6.44
C LEU A 17 -21.18 12.68 7.64
N GLY A 18 -20.35 13.73 7.73
CA GLY A 18 -20.38 14.71 8.81
C GLY A 18 -19.94 14.13 10.16
N ARG A 19 -19.15 13.05 10.16
CA ARG A 19 -18.67 12.37 11.38
C ARG A 19 -17.33 12.93 11.88
N ALA A 20 -16.61 13.64 11.02
CA ALA A 20 -15.37 14.35 11.35
C ALA A 20 -15.17 15.50 10.35
N ASP A 21 -14.54 16.59 10.78
CA ASP A 21 -14.19 17.71 9.89
C ASP A 21 -12.81 17.53 9.24
N VAL A 22 -11.91 16.84 9.94
CA VAL A 22 -10.52 16.59 9.52
C VAL A 22 -10.09 15.17 9.93
N MET A 23 -9.35 14.48 9.07
CA MET A 23 -8.76 13.16 9.37
C MET A 23 -7.34 13.03 8.83
N VAL A 24 -6.47 12.39 9.61
CA VAL A 24 -5.17 11.90 9.13
C VAL A 24 -5.35 10.48 8.61
N SER A 25 -4.90 10.22 7.39
CA SER A 25 -5.00 8.89 6.78
C SER A 25 -3.79 8.57 5.89
N GLY A 26 -3.46 7.29 5.76
CA GLY A 26 -2.30 6.85 5.00
C GLY A 26 -1.92 5.41 5.29
N GLY A 27 -0.66 5.07 5.06
CA GLY A 27 -0.14 3.74 5.32
C GLY A 27 1.38 3.70 5.39
N SER A 28 1.89 2.62 5.96
CA SER A 28 3.31 2.31 6.09
C SER A 28 3.52 0.81 5.87
N ASP A 29 4.64 0.45 5.25
CA ASP A 29 5.07 -0.94 5.11
C ASP A 29 6.60 -1.04 5.25
N ALA A 30 7.07 -2.11 5.89
CA ALA A 30 8.49 -2.42 6.09
C ALA A 30 8.75 -3.95 6.03
N PRO A 31 8.55 -4.58 4.86
CA PRO A 31 8.62 -6.04 4.70
C PRO A 31 10.03 -6.66 4.64
N PHE A 32 11.13 -5.92 4.76
CA PHE A 32 12.50 -6.46 4.59
C PHE A 32 13.06 -7.19 5.81
N ALA A 33 12.21 -7.67 6.71
CA ALA A 33 12.58 -8.71 7.65
C ALA A 33 12.82 -10.05 6.91
N TRP A 34 13.89 -10.77 7.27
CA TRP A 34 14.30 -12.01 6.60
C TRP A 34 13.16 -13.03 6.44
N GLY A 35 12.42 -13.30 7.52
CA GLY A 35 11.33 -14.27 7.50
C GLY A 35 10.20 -13.85 6.56
N VAL A 36 9.90 -12.55 6.51
CA VAL A 36 8.89 -11.99 5.60
C VAL A 36 9.37 -12.15 4.16
N LEU A 37 10.60 -11.73 3.84
CA LEU A 37 11.15 -11.88 2.50
C LEU A 37 11.10 -13.34 2.01
N LYS A 38 11.45 -14.31 2.87
CA LYS A 38 11.37 -15.74 2.53
C LYS A 38 9.95 -16.25 2.35
N ALA A 39 8.99 -15.74 3.11
CA ALA A 39 7.58 -16.06 2.90
C ALA A 39 7.10 -15.58 1.51
N TRP A 40 7.49 -14.38 1.10
CA TRP A 40 7.17 -13.84 -0.22
C TRP A 40 7.86 -14.58 -1.37
N GLU A 41 9.12 -14.99 -1.19
CA GLU A 41 9.85 -15.85 -2.13
C GLU A 41 9.16 -17.22 -2.27
N ALA A 42 8.72 -17.83 -1.16
CA ALA A 42 8.02 -19.10 -1.15
C ALA A 42 6.65 -19.04 -1.86
N MET A 43 5.98 -17.89 -1.83
CA MET A 43 4.76 -17.64 -2.61
C MET A 43 5.01 -17.55 -4.13
N ARG A 44 6.27 -17.49 -4.58
CA ARG A 44 6.67 -17.38 -5.99
C ARG A 44 6.09 -16.14 -6.70
N VAL A 45 5.90 -15.06 -5.95
CA VAL A 45 5.37 -13.79 -6.47
C VAL A 45 6.46 -12.76 -6.77
N LEU A 46 7.68 -12.98 -6.27
CA LEU A 46 8.79 -12.04 -6.43
C LEU A 46 9.45 -12.14 -7.80
N SER A 47 9.67 -10.99 -8.42
CA SER A 47 10.52 -10.87 -9.60
C SER A 47 11.99 -10.99 -9.19
N PRO A 48 12.84 -11.69 -9.96
CA PRO A 48 14.27 -11.76 -9.68
C PRO A 48 15.01 -10.47 -10.03
N ASP A 49 14.39 -9.54 -10.77
CA ASP A 49 15.03 -8.31 -11.25
C ASP A 49 14.20 -7.04 -10.97
N THR A 50 13.07 -6.85 -11.64
CA THR A 50 12.30 -5.60 -11.62
C THR A 50 10.80 -5.84 -11.80
N CYS A 51 9.99 -4.86 -11.42
CA CYS A 51 8.55 -4.85 -11.66
C CYS A 51 8.28 -4.30 -13.07
N ARG A 52 7.60 -5.09 -13.91
CA ARG A 52 7.30 -4.75 -15.31
C ARG A 52 5.77 -4.71 -15.55
N PRO A 53 5.07 -3.65 -15.10
CA PRO A 53 3.62 -3.55 -15.29
C PRO A 53 3.23 -3.72 -16.76
N PHE A 54 2.23 -4.56 -17.03
CA PHE A 54 1.66 -4.82 -18.35
C PHE A 54 2.61 -5.41 -19.41
N SER A 55 3.88 -5.65 -19.09
CA SER A 55 4.81 -6.28 -20.03
C SER A 55 4.48 -7.75 -20.27
N ALA A 56 4.72 -8.22 -21.51
CA ALA A 56 4.57 -9.62 -21.90
C ALA A 56 5.56 -10.53 -21.16
N ASP A 57 6.73 -10.03 -20.81
CA ASP A 57 7.83 -10.75 -20.15
C ASP A 57 7.91 -10.51 -18.63
N ARG A 58 6.84 -10.00 -18.00
CA ARG A 58 6.79 -9.74 -16.55
C ARG A 58 7.02 -11.02 -15.73
N LYS A 59 7.82 -10.92 -14.65
CA LYS A 59 8.27 -12.07 -13.85
C LYS A 59 7.80 -12.07 -12.39
N GLY A 60 7.05 -11.06 -11.97
CA GLY A 60 6.57 -10.91 -10.59
C GLY A 60 6.57 -9.46 -10.15
N LEU A 61 6.44 -9.24 -8.84
CA LEU A 61 6.56 -7.93 -8.18
C LEU A 61 7.91 -7.79 -7.49
N VAL A 62 8.29 -6.55 -7.20
CA VAL A 62 9.41 -6.24 -6.30
C VAL A 62 8.82 -5.68 -5.02
N LEU A 63 9.30 -6.17 -3.87
CA LEU A 63 8.92 -5.61 -2.58
C LEU A 63 9.58 -4.24 -2.40
N GLY A 64 8.83 -3.33 -1.81
CA GLY A 64 9.31 -2.03 -1.40
C GLY A 64 8.83 -1.72 0.02
N GLU A 65 9.51 -0.79 0.66
CA GLU A 65 9.14 -0.24 1.95
C GLU A 65 8.83 1.25 1.78
N GLY A 66 8.06 1.80 2.71
CA GLY A 66 7.77 3.23 2.69
C GLY A 66 6.59 3.59 3.57
N ALA A 67 6.39 4.89 3.75
CA ALA A 67 5.24 5.43 4.43
C ALA A 67 4.74 6.68 3.70
N GLY A 68 3.42 6.90 3.75
CA GLY A 68 2.77 8.09 3.22
C GLY A 68 1.54 8.42 4.06
N MET A 69 1.39 9.68 4.42
CA MET A 69 0.27 10.20 5.20
C MET A 69 -0.27 11.46 4.53
N ALA A 70 -1.59 11.65 4.63
CA ALA A 70 -2.30 12.82 4.17
C ALA A 70 -3.26 13.31 5.25
N VAL A 71 -3.49 14.62 5.27
CA VAL A 71 -4.57 15.25 6.02
C VAL A 71 -5.71 15.49 5.03
N LEU A 72 -6.92 15.05 5.39
CA LEU A 72 -8.13 15.22 4.62
C LEU A 72 -9.09 16.12 5.41
N GLU A 73 -9.72 17.07 4.74
CA GLU A 73 -10.65 18.03 5.33
C GLU A 73 -11.85 18.30 4.42
N SER A 74 -12.93 18.88 4.95
CA SER A 74 -14.23 19.05 4.26
C SER A 74 -14.31 20.20 3.27
N TYR A 75 -13.23 20.95 3.05
CA TYR A 75 -13.24 22.26 2.37
C TYR A 75 -12.96 22.21 0.87
#